data_AF-A0A3P8MBS6-F1
#
_entry.id   AF-A0A3P8MBS6-F1
#
_cell.length_a   1.000
_cell.length_b   1.000
_cell.length_c   1.000
_cell.angle_alpha   90.00
_cell.angle_beta   90.00
_cell.angle_gamma   90.00
#
_symmetry.space_group_name_H-M   'P 1'
#
loop_
_entity.id
_entity.type
_entity.pdbx_description
1 polymer ?
#
loop_
_entity_poly.entity_id
_entity_poly.type
_entity_poly.pdbx_seq_one_letter_code
_entity_poly.pdbx_strand_id
1 'polypeptide(L)'
;MYGADPEARAVDAFPPWLLGERAELTTGLESLVDDWAGFHLIKAVCAALLAALALYAGHRAVALIPVVLLIPSIQGAVAPLSSAFSLLDPVRVRKGELGRALALTRAELQATPSGPVRALVDDFARYHLAMVVMAGALTAVLVVFAGRAWRQGRRRWAVATLVAAVVAGVVTAANVTNTLDPAGGLLGFIGGS
;
A
#
# COMPACT_ATOMS: atom_id res chain seq x y z
N MET A 1 -25.41 3.93 -7.45
CA MET A 1 -25.04 2.55 -7.82
C MET A 1 -24.21 1.97 -6.70
N TYR A 2 -24.78 1.12 -5.84
CA TYR A 2 -24.00 0.30 -4.90
C TYR A 2 -23.85 -1.08 -5.53
N GLY A 3 -22.62 -1.61 -5.61
CA GLY A 3 -22.41 -3.06 -5.74
C GLY A 3 -21.89 -3.58 -7.07
N ALA A 4 -20.80 -3.02 -7.60
CA ALA A 4 -19.88 -3.82 -8.41
C ALA A 4 -18.67 -4.14 -7.55
N ASP A 5 -18.32 -5.43 -7.48
CA ASP A 5 -17.13 -5.94 -6.80
C ASP A 5 -15.89 -5.18 -7.30
N PRO A 6 -15.11 -4.51 -6.41
CA PRO A 6 -13.91 -3.79 -6.80
C PRO A 6 -12.92 -4.66 -7.59
N GLU A 7 -12.82 -5.95 -7.25
CA GLU A 7 -11.98 -6.90 -7.97
C GLU A 7 -12.46 -7.08 -9.41
N ALA A 8 -13.75 -7.34 -9.61
CA ALA A 8 -14.33 -7.46 -10.95
C ALA A 8 -14.13 -6.18 -11.79
N ARG A 9 -14.34 -5.00 -11.19
CA ARG A 9 -14.06 -3.71 -11.86
C ARG A 9 -12.60 -3.57 -12.25
N ALA A 10 -11.67 -3.98 -11.38
CA ALA A 10 -10.24 -3.93 -11.68
C ALA A 10 -9.90 -4.85 -12.86
N VAL A 11 -10.42 -6.09 -12.85
CA VAL A 11 -10.21 -7.08 -13.93
C VAL A 11 -10.67 -6.54 -15.29
N ASP A 12 -11.76 -5.78 -15.32
CA ASP A 12 -12.30 -5.19 -16.56
C ASP A 12 -11.58 -3.89 -16.98
N ALA A 13 -11.18 -3.06 -16.01
CA ALA A 13 -10.67 -1.71 -16.28
C ALA A 13 -9.17 -1.65 -16.59
N PHE A 14 -8.35 -2.52 -15.99
CA PHE A 14 -6.90 -2.51 -16.17
C PHE A 14 -6.42 -2.93 -17.57
N PRO A 15 -6.95 -4.02 -18.19
CA PRO A 15 -6.44 -4.47 -19.48
C PRO A 15 -6.48 -3.41 -20.59
N PRO A 16 -7.60 -2.71 -20.88
CA PRO A 16 -7.63 -1.75 -21.98
C PRO A 16 -6.67 -0.56 -21.74
N TRP A 17 -6.38 -0.22 -20.49
CA TRP A 17 -5.40 0.81 -20.15
C TRP A 17 -3.96 0.31 -20.30
N LEU A 18 -3.63 -0.85 -19.72
CA LEU A 18 -2.28 -1.44 -19.80
C LEU A 18 -1.85 -1.77 -21.23
N LEU A 19 -2.81 -2.08 -22.09
CA LEU A 19 -2.57 -2.39 -23.50
C LEU A 19 -2.55 -1.16 -24.40
N GLY A 20 -2.90 0.01 -23.86
CA GLY A 20 -2.83 1.29 -24.55
C GLY A 20 -1.43 1.89 -24.55
N GLU A 21 -1.27 3.01 -25.25
CA GLU A 21 0.03 3.72 -25.34
C GLU A 21 0.13 4.91 -24.37
N ARG A 22 -1.01 5.51 -24.02
CA ARG A 22 -1.08 6.76 -23.24
C ARG A 22 -1.19 6.50 -21.76
N ALA A 23 -0.52 7.32 -20.96
CA ALA A 23 -0.59 7.26 -19.50
C ALA A 23 -1.97 7.68 -18.93
N GLU A 24 -2.78 8.39 -19.71
CA GLU A 24 -4.13 8.82 -19.35
C GLU A 24 -5.00 7.61 -18.98
N LEU A 25 -5.68 7.69 -17.83
CA LEU A 25 -6.56 6.62 -17.38
C LEU A 25 -7.78 6.52 -18.30
N THR A 26 -8.24 5.30 -18.59
CA THR A 26 -9.54 5.10 -19.23
C THR A 26 -10.64 5.51 -18.26
N THR A 27 -11.79 5.95 -18.74
CA THR A 27 -12.92 6.39 -17.87
C THR A 27 -13.31 5.34 -16.83
N GLY A 28 -13.24 4.05 -17.19
CA GLY A 28 -13.53 2.95 -16.27
C GLY A 28 -12.47 2.82 -15.16
N LEU A 29 -11.19 2.97 -15.50
CA LEU A 29 -10.09 2.90 -14.54
C LEU A 29 -10.03 4.15 -13.66
N GLU A 30 -10.24 5.34 -14.24
CA GLU A 30 -10.33 6.61 -13.51
C GLU A 30 -11.43 6.55 -12.45
N SER A 31 -12.65 6.12 -12.83
CA SER A 31 -13.75 5.95 -11.87
C SER A 31 -13.44 4.93 -10.77
N LEU A 32 -12.75 3.82 -11.10
CA LEU A 32 -12.33 2.84 -10.10
C LEU A 32 -11.31 3.44 -9.12
N VAL A 33 -10.29 4.13 -9.65
CA VAL A 33 -9.22 4.76 -8.87
C VAL A 33 -9.80 5.85 -7.96
N ASP A 34 -10.71 6.68 -8.46
CA ASP A 34 -11.36 7.75 -7.67
C ASP A 34 -12.22 7.19 -6.54
N ASP A 35 -13.06 6.18 -6.83
CA ASP A 35 -13.87 5.51 -5.82
C ASP A 35 -12.98 4.86 -4.74
N TRP A 36 -11.91 4.20 -5.17
CA TRP A 36 -10.98 3.50 -4.30
C TRP A 36 -10.19 4.47 -3.41
N ALA A 37 -9.69 5.58 -3.98
CA ALA A 37 -9.05 6.66 -3.26
C ALA A 37 -9.99 7.27 -2.22
N GLY A 38 -11.24 7.56 -2.60
CA GLY A 38 -12.27 8.10 -1.72
C GLY A 38 -12.57 7.16 -0.55
N PHE A 39 -12.71 5.86 -0.80
CA PHE A 39 -12.89 4.86 0.25
C PHE A 39 -11.73 4.85 1.26
N HIS A 40 -10.49 4.85 0.78
CA HIS A 40 -9.31 4.88 1.65
C HIS A 40 -9.17 6.19 2.41
N LEU A 41 -9.50 7.33 1.79
CA LEU A 41 -9.52 8.63 2.44
C LEU A 41 -10.54 8.69 3.57
N ILE A 42 -11.77 8.22 3.35
CA ILE A 42 -12.82 8.17 4.38
C ILE A 42 -12.35 7.30 5.55
N LYS A 43 -11.75 6.14 5.28
CA LYS A 43 -11.18 5.28 6.34
C LYS A 43 -10.07 6.00 7.12
N ALA A 44 -9.19 6.73 6.44
CA ALA A 44 -8.12 7.47 7.09
C ALA A 44 -8.69 8.57 8.01
N VAL A 45 -9.69 9.33 7.54
CA VAL A 45 -10.35 10.36 8.35
C VAL A 45 -11.05 9.75 9.57
N CYS A 46 -11.85 8.69 9.37
CA CYS A 46 -12.54 8.00 10.47
C CYS A 46 -11.54 7.45 11.50
N ALA A 47 -10.46 6.81 11.04
CA ALA A 47 -9.42 6.30 11.92
C ALA A 47 -8.72 7.44 12.70
N ALA A 48 -8.41 8.57 12.05
CA ALA A 48 -7.80 9.72 12.71
C ALA A 48 -8.72 10.30 13.80
N LEU A 49 -10.01 10.46 13.51
CA LEU A 49 -11.00 10.96 14.47
C LEU A 49 -11.17 10.02 15.66
N LEU A 50 -11.22 8.71 15.42
CA LEU A 50 -11.29 7.70 16.49
C LEU A 50 -10.03 7.69 17.36
N ALA A 51 -8.85 7.84 16.76
CA ALA A 51 -7.60 7.95 17.50
C ALA A 51 -7.58 9.22 18.38
N ALA A 52 -7.98 10.36 17.81
CA ALA A 52 -8.05 11.63 18.53
C ALA A 52 -9.05 11.55 19.71
N LEU A 53 -10.23 10.98 19.49
CA LEU A 53 -11.25 10.79 20.53
C LEU A 53 -10.74 9.88 21.65
N ALA A 54 -10.12 8.75 21.31
CA ALA A 54 -9.56 7.83 22.30
C ALA A 54 -8.44 8.49 23.14
N LEU A 55 -7.59 9.29 22.51
CA LEU A 55 -6.55 10.05 23.20
C LEU A 55 -7.15 11.13 24.10
N TYR A 56 -8.15 11.88 23.62
CA TYR A 56 -8.88 12.90 24.38
C TYR A 56 -9.54 12.30 25.63
N ALA A 57 -10.16 11.13 25.50
CA ALA A 57 -10.76 10.38 26.60
C ALA A 57 -9.74 9.67 27.52
N GLY A 58 -8.43 9.78 27.25
CA GLY A 58 -7.38 9.15 28.06
C GLY A 58 -7.11 7.66 27.77
N HIS A 59 -7.81 7.06 26.80
CA HIS A 59 -7.70 5.66 26.41
C HIS A 59 -6.52 5.39 25.45
N ARG A 60 -5.30 5.64 25.93
CA ARG A 60 -4.06 5.53 25.12
C ARG A 60 -3.84 4.16 24.48
N ALA A 61 -4.20 3.07 25.16
CA ALA A 61 -4.07 1.72 24.61
C ALA A 61 -5.08 1.47 23.47
N VAL A 62 -6.31 1.96 23.62
CA VAL A 62 -7.37 1.83 22.60
C VAL A 62 -7.02 2.65 21.36
N ALA A 63 -6.38 3.81 21.53
CA ALA A 63 -5.95 4.67 20.42
C ALA A 63 -4.98 3.95 19.44
N LEU A 64 -4.30 2.88 19.86
CA LEU A 64 -3.41 2.13 18.98
C LEU A 64 -4.16 1.43 17.84
N ILE A 65 -5.40 0.98 18.09
CA ILE A 65 -6.21 0.26 17.10
C ILE A 65 -6.46 1.14 15.86
N PRO A 66 -7.09 2.33 15.98
CA PRO A 66 -7.29 3.20 14.82
C PRO A 66 -5.97 3.74 14.25
N VAL A 67 -4.92 3.94 15.06
CA VAL A 67 -3.60 4.33 14.53
C VAL A 67 -3.02 3.29 13.58
N VAL A 68 -3.15 1.99 13.89
CA VAL A 68 -2.74 0.93 12.97
C VAL A 68 -3.57 0.94 11.69
N LEU A 69 -4.87 1.25 11.77
CA LEU A 69 -5.76 1.37 10.60
C LEU A 69 -5.43 2.55 9.69
N LEU A 70 -4.74 3.58 10.19
CA LEU A 70 -4.29 4.71 9.35
C LEU A 70 -3.30 4.26 8.27
N ILE A 71 -2.43 3.29 8.57
CA ILE A 71 -1.36 2.86 7.66
C ILE A 71 -1.91 2.36 6.31
N PRO A 72 -2.79 1.34 6.25
CA PRO A 72 -3.38 0.88 4.99
C PRO A 72 -4.32 1.92 4.35
N SER A 73 -4.85 2.85 5.14
CA SER A 73 -5.75 3.88 4.63
C SER A 73 -4.99 5.00 3.92
N ILE A 74 -3.86 5.44 4.47
CA ILE A 74 -3.01 6.48 3.87
C ILE A 74 -2.37 5.97 2.58
N GLN A 75 -1.78 4.77 2.57
CA GLN A 75 -1.13 4.26 1.35
C GLN A 75 -2.11 4.08 0.20
N GLY A 76 -3.35 3.63 0.48
CA GLY A 76 -4.39 3.50 -0.55
C GLY A 76 -4.95 4.84 -1.05
N ALA A 77 -4.87 5.92 -0.26
CA ALA A 77 -5.26 7.26 -0.69
C ALA A 77 -4.14 8.01 -1.43
N VAL A 78 -2.88 7.79 -1.06
CA VAL A 78 -1.70 8.45 -1.66
C VAL A 78 -1.33 7.86 -3.01
N ALA A 79 -1.50 6.55 -3.18
CA ALA A 79 -1.16 5.82 -4.40
C ALA A 79 -2.33 4.90 -4.80
N PRO A 80 -3.46 5.49 -5.24
CA PRO A 80 -4.70 4.77 -5.44
C PRO A 80 -4.66 3.85 -6.65
N LEU A 81 -3.84 4.14 -7.66
CA LEU A 81 -3.67 3.27 -8.84
C LEU A 81 -3.02 1.94 -8.47
N SER A 82 -1.91 1.97 -7.73
CA SER A 82 -1.21 0.78 -7.22
C SER A 82 -2.03 0.03 -6.19
N SER A 83 -2.76 0.78 -5.35
CA SER A 83 -3.67 0.16 -4.40
C SER A 83 -4.88 -0.50 -5.07
N ALA A 84 -5.37 0.03 -6.18
CA ALA A 84 -6.41 -0.63 -6.98
C ALA A 84 -5.83 -1.80 -7.77
N PHE A 85 -4.59 -1.69 -8.24
CA PHE A 85 -3.88 -2.78 -8.93
C PHE A 85 -3.68 -4.00 -8.03
N SER A 86 -3.52 -3.81 -6.71
CA SER A 86 -3.41 -4.91 -5.75
C SER A 86 -4.72 -5.69 -5.52
N LEU A 87 -5.85 -5.22 -6.07
CA LEU A 87 -7.09 -6.00 -6.15
C LEU A 87 -6.96 -7.15 -7.15
N LEU A 88 -6.05 -7.04 -8.12
CA LEU A 88 -5.81 -8.12 -9.06
C LEU A 88 -5.04 -9.23 -8.33
N ASP A 89 -5.54 -10.46 -8.42
CA ASP A 89 -4.78 -11.66 -8.06
C ASP A 89 -4.08 -12.21 -9.31
N PRO A 90 -2.78 -11.93 -9.52
CA PRO A 90 -2.07 -12.30 -10.74
C PRO A 90 -1.88 -13.83 -10.86
N VAL A 91 -2.00 -14.56 -9.73
CA VAL A 91 -1.84 -16.02 -9.67
C VAL A 91 -3.13 -16.70 -10.14
N ARG A 92 -4.28 -16.15 -9.76
CA ARG A 92 -5.60 -16.61 -10.20
C ARG A 92 -5.90 -16.23 -11.64
N VAL A 93 -5.48 -15.04 -12.08
CA VAL A 93 -5.81 -14.52 -13.42
C VAL A 93 -4.66 -14.69 -14.39
N ARG A 94 -4.54 -15.89 -14.98
CA ARG A 94 -3.53 -16.22 -16.00
C ARG A 94 -4.07 -16.33 -17.44
N LYS A 95 -5.38 -16.21 -17.62
CA LYS A 95 -6.06 -16.41 -18.91
C LYS A 95 -6.82 -15.15 -19.32
N GLY A 96 -7.08 -15.02 -20.61
CA GLY A 96 -7.82 -13.89 -21.17
C GLY A 96 -6.98 -12.63 -21.30
N GLU A 97 -7.67 -11.50 -21.47
CA GLU A 97 -7.05 -10.23 -21.80
C GLU A 97 -6.15 -9.68 -20.68
N LEU A 98 -6.56 -9.83 -19.41
CA LEU A 98 -5.73 -9.43 -18.27
C LEU A 98 -4.42 -10.19 -18.22
N GLY A 99 -4.44 -11.51 -18.47
CA GLY A 99 -3.21 -12.31 -18.52
C GLY A 99 -2.24 -11.82 -19.61
N ARG A 100 -2.76 -11.45 -20.78
CA ARG A 100 -1.97 -10.84 -21.87
C ARG A 100 -1.41 -9.49 -21.47
N ALA A 101 -2.23 -8.62 -20.87
CA ALA A 101 -1.79 -7.31 -20.38
C ALA A 101 -0.66 -7.46 -19.35
N LEU A 102 -0.81 -8.32 -18.34
CA LEU A 102 0.22 -8.57 -17.34
C LEU A 102 1.50 -9.17 -17.94
N ALA A 103 1.39 -10.03 -18.96
CA ALA A 103 2.57 -10.55 -19.67
C ALA A 103 3.35 -9.46 -20.40
N LEU A 104 2.65 -8.53 -21.06
CA LEU A 104 3.26 -7.38 -21.71
C LEU A 104 3.87 -6.42 -20.69
N THR A 105 3.17 -6.12 -19.59
CA THR A 105 3.71 -5.32 -18.49
C THR A 105 5.02 -5.90 -17.96
N ARG A 106 5.11 -7.23 -17.77
CA ARG A 106 6.38 -7.87 -17.37
C ARG A 106 7.50 -7.64 -18.39
N ALA A 107 7.21 -7.76 -19.69
CA ALA A 107 8.19 -7.52 -20.74
C ALA A 107 8.66 -6.05 -20.77
N GLU A 108 7.73 -5.11 -20.59
CA GLU A 108 8.04 -3.68 -20.56
C GLU A 108 8.86 -3.25 -19.34
N LEU A 109 8.58 -3.82 -18.17
CA LEU A 109 9.36 -3.55 -16.95
C LEU A 109 10.81 -4.03 -17.06
N GLN A 110 11.09 -5.02 -17.91
CA GLN A 110 12.45 -5.48 -18.23
C GLN A 110 13.11 -4.69 -19.38
N ALA A 111 12.34 -3.84 -20.06
CA ALA A 111 12.76 -3.08 -21.23
C ALA A 111 12.47 -1.59 -21.03
N THR A 112 11.74 -0.98 -21.98
CA THR A 112 11.32 0.43 -21.89
C THR A 112 9.83 0.49 -21.56
N PRO A 113 9.44 1.06 -20.41
CA PRO A 113 8.03 1.19 -20.04
C PRO A 113 7.24 2.12 -20.95
N SER A 114 6.05 1.66 -21.37
CA SER A 114 5.01 2.49 -21.99
C SER A 114 4.47 3.55 -21.02
N GLY A 115 3.62 4.45 -21.51
CA GLY A 115 2.94 5.45 -20.68
C GLY A 115 2.21 4.84 -19.47
N PRO A 116 1.31 3.86 -19.68
CA PRO A 116 0.62 3.16 -18.59
C PRO A 116 1.57 2.51 -17.57
N VAL A 117 2.53 1.71 -18.05
CA VAL A 117 3.44 0.98 -17.15
C VAL A 117 4.31 1.94 -16.34
N ARG A 118 4.76 3.05 -16.94
CA ARG A 118 5.49 4.09 -16.22
C ARG A 118 4.65 4.76 -15.14
N ALA A 119 3.40 5.10 -15.43
CA ALA A 119 2.48 5.66 -14.44
C ALA A 119 2.23 4.70 -13.27
N LEU A 120 2.10 3.40 -13.56
CA LEU A 120 1.98 2.36 -12.54
C LEU A 120 3.26 2.24 -11.69
N VAL A 121 4.44 2.27 -12.30
CA VAL A 121 5.74 2.23 -11.60
C VAL A 121 5.92 3.46 -10.69
N ASP A 122 5.60 4.65 -11.19
CA ASP A 122 5.70 5.90 -10.43
C ASP A 122 4.74 5.89 -9.23
N ASP A 123 3.52 5.39 -9.42
CA ASP A 123 2.54 5.28 -8.34
C ASP A 123 2.95 4.19 -7.33
N PHE A 124 3.54 3.08 -7.79
CA PHE A 124 4.04 2.01 -6.94
C PHE A 124 5.20 2.49 -6.04
N ALA A 125 6.09 3.31 -6.60
CA ALA A 125 7.14 3.98 -5.84
C ALA A 125 6.57 4.88 -4.73
N ARG A 126 5.51 5.65 -5.03
CA ARG A 126 4.83 6.51 -4.03
C ARG A 126 4.17 5.68 -2.93
N TYR A 127 3.53 4.57 -3.30
CA TYR A 127 2.92 3.63 -2.35
C TYR A 127 3.94 3.12 -1.34
N HIS A 128 5.07 2.61 -1.85
CA HIS A 128 6.12 2.07 -1.00
C HIS A 128 6.87 3.14 -0.21
N LEU A 129 7.06 4.34 -0.77
CA LEU A 129 7.61 5.48 -0.03
C LEU A 129 6.71 5.87 1.16
N ALA A 130 5.40 5.91 0.97
CA ALA A 130 4.46 6.18 2.07
C ALA A 130 4.60 5.12 3.17
N MET A 131 4.76 3.85 2.80
CA MET A 131 5.05 2.76 3.74
C MET A 131 6.39 2.93 4.47
N VAL A 132 7.46 3.33 3.78
CA VAL A 132 8.77 3.62 4.39
C VAL A 132 8.64 4.71 5.45
N VAL A 133 7.96 5.81 5.14
CA VAL A 133 7.79 6.93 6.08
C VAL A 133 6.99 6.50 7.31
N MET A 134 5.84 5.86 7.11
CA MET A 134 4.97 5.44 8.23
C MET A 134 5.59 4.35 9.09
N ALA A 135 6.12 3.29 8.47
CA ALA A 135 6.75 2.18 9.18
C ALA A 135 8.08 2.60 9.84
N GLY A 136 8.84 3.49 9.21
CA GLY A 136 10.06 4.07 9.78
C GLY A 136 9.77 4.92 11.01
N ALA A 137 8.75 5.79 10.95
CA ALA A 137 8.30 6.56 12.10
C ALA A 137 7.82 5.66 13.25
N LEU A 138 7.01 4.62 12.94
CA LEU A 138 6.58 3.63 13.93
C LEU A 138 7.77 2.92 14.58
N THR A 139 8.76 2.51 13.78
CA THR A 139 9.99 1.87 14.27
C THR A 139 10.73 2.76 15.25
N ALA A 140 10.95 4.03 14.91
CA ALA A 140 11.62 4.99 15.79
C ALA A 140 10.87 5.18 17.12
N VAL A 141 9.55 5.32 17.06
CA VAL A 141 8.70 5.45 18.25
C VAL A 141 8.80 4.20 19.14
N LEU A 142 8.73 3.01 18.55
CA LEU A 142 8.83 1.75 19.30
C LEU A 142 10.21 1.58 19.95
N VAL A 143 11.30 1.94 19.27
CA VAL A 143 12.67 1.91 19.84
C VAL A 143 12.77 2.83 21.06
N VAL A 144 12.25 4.06 20.97
CA VAL A 144 12.21 5.00 22.10
C VAL A 144 11.43 4.41 23.28
N PHE A 145 10.25 3.83 23.03
CA PHE A 145 9.46 3.19 24.08
C PHE A 145 10.12 1.96 24.69
N ALA A 146 10.77 1.12 23.89
CA ALA A 146 11.54 -0.02 24.38
C ALA A 146 12.67 0.44 25.31
N GLY A 147 13.43 1.47 24.91
CA GLY A 147 14.48 2.07 25.74
C GLY A 147 13.96 2.68 27.05
N ARG A 148 12.80 3.34 27.02
CA ARG A 148 12.14 3.86 28.23
C ARG A 148 11.67 2.74 29.16
N ALA A 149 11.04 1.70 28.62
CA ALA A 149 10.60 0.54 29.40
C ALA A 149 11.78 -0.18 30.07
N TRP A 150 12.89 -0.32 29.34
CA TRP A 150 14.13 -0.90 29.87
C TRP A 150 14.70 -0.10 31.05
N ARG A 151 14.78 1.23 30.90
CA ARG A 151 15.23 2.14 31.98
C ARG A 151 14.32 2.12 33.20
N GLN A 152 13.03 1.83 33.04
CA GLN A 152 12.07 1.69 34.14
C GLN A 152 12.04 0.28 34.77
N GLY A 153 12.96 -0.61 34.41
CA GLY A 153 13.00 -1.98 34.93
C GLY A 153 11.92 -2.91 34.34
N ARG A 154 11.10 -2.43 33.40
CA ARG A 154 10.01 -3.20 32.78
C ARG A 154 10.53 -4.08 31.63
N ARG A 155 11.41 -5.03 31.94
CA ARG A 155 12.19 -5.83 30.97
C ARG A 155 11.33 -6.62 29.98
N ARG A 156 10.25 -7.28 30.44
CA ARG A 156 9.33 -8.04 29.57
C ARG A 156 8.69 -7.15 28.50
N TRP A 157 8.22 -5.96 28.90
CA TRP A 157 7.65 -4.97 27.99
C TRP A 157 8.69 -4.39 27.04
N ALA A 158 9.91 -4.12 27.52
CA ALA A 158 10.99 -3.64 26.67
C ALA A 158 11.32 -4.63 25.54
N VAL A 159 11.41 -5.93 25.86
CA VAL A 159 11.66 -6.98 24.87
C VAL A 159 10.50 -7.08 23.88
N ALA A 160 9.25 -7.13 24.36
CA ALA A 160 8.09 -7.20 23.48
C ALA A 160 8.01 -6.00 22.51
N THR A 161 8.23 -4.78 23.00
CA THR A 161 8.25 -3.57 22.17
C THR A 161 9.42 -3.57 21.18
N LEU A 162 10.59 -4.08 21.58
CA LEU A 162 11.74 -4.19 20.69
C LEU A 162 11.48 -5.20 19.56
N VAL A 163 10.84 -6.33 19.85
CA VAL A 163 10.43 -7.30 18.82
C VAL A 163 9.47 -6.64 17.82
N ALA A 164 8.48 -5.90 18.30
CA ALA A 164 7.58 -5.14 17.42
C ALA A 164 8.35 -4.10 16.57
N ALA A 165 9.34 -3.42 17.15
CA ALA A 165 10.20 -2.48 16.42
C ALA A 165 11.00 -3.17 15.31
N VAL A 166 11.54 -4.37 15.57
CA VAL A 166 12.27 -5.16 14.56
C VAL A 166 11.35 -5.55 13.41
N VAL A 167 10.12 -6.00 13.70
CA VAL A 167 9.14 -6.34 12.65
C VAL A 167 8.82 -5.11 11.80
N ALA A 168 8.53 -3.96 12.41
CA ALA A 168 8.29 -2.71 11.69
C ALA A 168 9.53 -2.25 10.88
N GLY A 169 10.73 -2.47 11.42
CA GLY A 169 11.99 -2.19 10.74
C GLY A 169 12.21 -3.06 9.50
N VAL A 170 11.89 -4.35 9.57
CA VAL A 170 11.92 -5.26 8.41
C VAL A 170 10.94 -4.81 7.34
N VAL A 171 9.70 -4.44 7.72
CA VAL A 171 8.72 -3.87 6.77
C VAL A 171 9.31 -2.62 6.12
N THR A 172 9.89 -1.71 6.90
CA THR A 172 10.51 -0.48 6.38
C THR A 172 11.60 -0.81 5.36
N ALA A 173 12.52 -1.71 5.69
CA ALA A 173 13.61 -2.12 4.81
C ALA A 173 13.11 -2.74 3.49
N ALA A 174 12.12 -3.64 3.56
CA ALA A 174 11.51 -4.23 2.36
C ALA A 174 10.88 -3.17 1.45
N ASN A 175 10.24 -2.16 2.04
CA ASN A 175 9.62 -1.07 1.28
C ASN A 175 10.65 -0.07 0.71
N VAL A 176 11.81 0.09 1.36
CA VAL A 176 12.92 0.89 0.80
C VAL A 176 13.40 0.29 -0.51
N THR A 177 13.59 -1.02 -0.58
CA THR A 177 13.98 -1.70 -1.82
C THR A 177 12.97 -1.43 -2.94
N ASN A 178 11.67 -1.57 -2.68
CA ASN A 178 10.63 -1.29 -3.67
C ASN A 178 10.50 0.20 -4.03
N THR A 179 10.99 1.11 -3.19
CA THR A 179 11.02 2.55 -3.50
C THR A 179 12.21 2.89 -4.42
N LEU A 180 13.35 2.23 -4.22
CA LEU A 180 14.57 2.46 -4.98
C LEU A 180 14.58 1.69 -6.32
N ASP A 181 13.95 0.52 -6.36
CA ASP A 181 13.75 -0.28 -7.57
C ASP A 181 12.26 -0.67 -7.70
N PRO A 182 11.38 0.27 -8.06
CA PRO A 182 9.94 0.02 -8.17
C PRO A 182 9.60 -0.92 -9.33
N ALA A 183 10.40 -0.92 -10.41
CA ALA A 183 10.18 -1.83 -11.54
C ALA A 183 10.48 -3.29 -11.15
N GLY A 184 11.59 -3.54 -10.46
CA GLY A 184 11.90 -4.86 -9.90
C GLY A 184 10.86 -5.34 -8.88
N GLY A 185 10.42 -4.45 -7.99
CA GLY A 185 9.37 -4.76 -7.01
C GLY A 185 8.04 -5.14 -7.67
N LEU A 186 7.60 -4.36 -8.67
CA LEU A 186 6.37 -4.63 -9.42
C LEU A 186 6.47 -5.91 -10.26
N LEU A 187 7.64 -6.20 -10.85
CA LEU A 187 7.91 -7.48 -11.51
C LEU A 187 7.74 -8.66 -10.55
N GLY A 188 8.27 -8.55 -9.33
CA GLY A 188 8.10 -9.58 -8.29
C GLY A 188 6.63 -9.78 -7.91
N PHE A 189 5.87 -8.69 -7.78
CA PHE A 189 4.43 -8.74 -7.50
C PHE A 189 3.64 -9.45 -8.62
N ILE A 190 3.85 -9.06 -9.88
CA ILE A 190 3.12 -9.63 -11.03
C ILE A 190 3.59 -11.06 -11.35
N GLY A 191 4.87 -11.36 -11.09
CA GLY A 191 5.46 -12.69 -11.29
C GLY A 191 4.89 -13.76 -10.36
N GLY A 192 4.32 -13.35 -9.21
CA GLY A 192 4.01 -14.26 -8.12
C GLY A 192 5.33 -14.78 -7.56
N SER A 193 5.86 -14.11 -6.54
CA SER A 193 7.05 -14.56 -5.80
C SER A 193 6.99 -16.05 -5.48
#